data_AF-A0A9D6CQW4-F1
#
_entry.id   AF-A0A9D6CQW4-F1
#
_cell.length_a   1.000
_cell.length_b   1.000
_cell.length_c   1.000
_cell.angle_alpha   90.00
_cell.angle_beta   90.00
_cell.angle_gamma   90.00
#
_symmetry.space_group_name_H-M   'P 1'
#
loop_
_entity.id
_entity.type
_entity.pdbx_description
1 polymer ?
#
loop_
_entity_poly.entity_id
_entity_poly.type
_entity_poly.pdbx_seq_one_letter_code
_entity_poly.pdbx_strand_id
1 'polypeptide(L)'
;MNGFLLIAFLLAAAALPASDASHAEWERQRFDGGVELHTLFSVTPDPAGGEAERTPVISVLRDTLGDDDPNNDRLRYVWLLAGQERRGVMKWLIPEPELGDMPKPLVDLAAPGKGVWKTVLRRAVQASLLDPSGVGVRISSRSYWSGRRASRTVRLYEALSVMLLREQASAPGGLTAEQRKQVLARTFLADSTLGGLAPDSSLDRIVEQELSARRQSLGRNWELLRQRAEEEGLIFQPIGMDDEPAIAAMLWVSRADLETPRGPFRSKFLGISDPWKDPAVHEWAGYTEIWRFDSDGRRTDDDAAAVRREELIPLALYSLDHPKIPFLLIDFRSSWKPALRETARRTLEEAPRTVLGMTAYANVELRAAQFALTFIRSRRGAPVQRRDRLRATVAVRQTAQAVDPVAPALREQLAERLGTPTSPSTRRYESLLAWAGAPDGLARRIEKDRGRELARLLHPGRARWTQALTVATVGLYRYREPLSPERLALLDRERRLSTAVDVLETAVESSPRIDVGVELDSVRLAARELSGEPSLDSDTRKRADEALRALAAQPLPEEMRRELAAWRNQGPERVAAGRAPLEGGGLD
;
A
#
# COMPACT_ATOMS: atom_id res chain seq x y z
N MET A 1 15.32 52.64 -4.58
CA MET A 1 14.27 52.77 -3.56
C MET A 1 12.95 52.37 -4.22
N ASN A 2 12.25 51.38 -3.63
CA ASN A 2 11.03 50.68 -4.06
C ASN A 2 11.30 49.19 -4.32
N GLY A 3 11.41 48.45 -3.22
CA GLY A 3 11.61 47.00 -3.19
C GLY A 3 11.19 46.41 -1.84
N PHE A 4 10.07 46.89 -1.28
CA PHE A 4 9.60 46.50 0.06
C PHE A 4 8.08 46.26 0.16
N LEU A 5 7.36 46.13 -0.96
CA LEU A 5 5.89 46.05 -0.97
C LEU A 5 5.36 44.71 -1.53
N LEU A 6 6.10 43.62 -1.31
CA LEU A 6 5.70 42.26 -1.73
C LEU A 6 5.82 41.20 -0.62
N ILE A 7 6.03 41.63 0.64
CA ILE A 7 6.13 40.73 1.81
C ILE A 7 4.91 40.86 2.75
N ALA A 8 3.98 41.80 2.48
CA ALA A 8 2.87 42.09 3.39
C ALA A 8 1.54 41.34 3.08
N PHE A 9 1.47 40.48 2.06
CA PHE A 9 0.24 39.73 1.74
C PHE A 9 0.23 38.26 2.21
N LEU A 10 1.23 37.85 2.99
CA LEU A 10 1.41 36.47 3.48
C LEU A 10 1.17 36.31 5.00
N LEU A 11 0.63 37.32 5.68
CA LEU A 11 0.52 37.36 7.15
C LEU A 11 -0.86 37.80 7.68
N ALA A 12 -1.91 37.63 6.89
CA ALA A 12 -3.30 37.90 7.31
C ALA A 12 -4.28 36.78 6.91
N ALA A 13 -3.80 35.53 6.81
CA ALA A 13 -4.67 34.38 7.05
C ALA A 13 -4.83 34.25 8.57
N ALA A 14 -5.63 35.15 9.13
CA ALA A 14 -6.11 35.07 10.49
C ALA A 14 -6.72 33.68 10.70
N ALA A 15 -6.38 33.07 11.84
CA ALA A 15 -6.94 31.85 12.38
C ALA A 15 -8.40 31.63 11.97
N LEU A 16 -8.60 30.92 10.86
CA LEU A 16 -9.80 30.15 10.66
C LEU A 16 -9.81 29.15 11.81
N PRO A 17 -10.94 28.93 12.52
CA PRO A 17 -11.02 27.78 13.40
C PRO A 17 -10.60 26.59 12.55
N ALA A 18 -9.60 25.82 13.01
CA ALA A 18 -9.31 24.53 12.41
C ALA A 18 -10.66 23.83 12.33
N SER A 19 -11.22 23.68 11.12
CA SER A 19 -12.44 22.92 10.96
C SER A 19 -12.17 21.59 11.65
N ASP A 20 -13.13 21.08 12.42
CA ASP A 20 -13.13 19.68 12.86
C ASP A 20 -13.07 18.83 11.59
N ALA A 21 -11.87 18.63 11.06
CA ALA A 21 -11.60 17.91 9.85
C ALA A 21 -11.36 16.46 10.26
N SER A 22 -11.75 15.53 9.39
CA SER A 22 -11.51 14.12 9.65
C SER A 22 -10.03 13.87 9.94
N HIS A 23 -9.70 13.46 11.16
CA HIS A 23 -8.33 13.14 11.56
C HIS A 23 -8.14 11.64 11.76
N ALA A 24 -6.92 11.25 12.11
CA ALA A 24 -6.56 9.86 12.34
C ALA A 24 -5.99 9.70 13.74
N GLU A 25 -6.27 8.56 14.35
CA GLU A 25 -5.77 8.27 15.69
C GLU A 25 -5.24 6.85 15.75
N TRP A 26 -4.12 6.66 16.45
CA TRP A 26 -3.58 5.35 16.75
C TRP A 26 -4.02 4.91 18.14
N GLU A 27 -4.59 3.72 18.23
CA GLU A 27 -4.90 3.07 19.49
C GLU A 27 -3.97 1.87 19.69
N ARG A 28 -3.34 1.77 20.86
CA ARG A 28 -2.49 0.65 21.25
C ARG A 28 -3.22 -0.21 22.28
N GLN A 29 -3.41 -1.49 21.95
CA GLN A 29 -3.92 -2.50 22.88
C GLN A 29 -2.86 -3.55 23.19
N ARG A 30 -2.67 -3.87 24.47
CA ARG A 30 -1.74 -4.88 24.95
C ARG A 30 -2.48 -6.16 25.30
N PHE A 31 -1.92 -7.30 24.93
CA PHE A 31 -2.42 -8.63 25.27
C PHE A 31 -1.29 -9.48 25.85
N ASP A 32 -1.68 -10.59 26.49
CA ASP A 32 -0.75 -11.50 27.14
C ASP A 32 0.34 -12.03 26.19
N GLY A 33 1.52 -12.26 26.75
CA GLY A 33 2.65 -12.85 26.02
C GLY A 33 3.39 -11.88 25.12
N GLY A 34 3.36 -10.56 25.40
CA GLY A 34 4.12 -9.56 24.64
C GLY A 34 3.52 -9.24 23.28
N VAL A 35 2.19 -9.18 23.22
CA VAL A 35 1.42 -8.96 22.00
C VAL A 35 0.84 -7.55 22.07
N GLU A 36 1.17 -6.72 21.10
CA GLU A 36 0.61 -5.38 21.00
C GLU A 36 -0.09 -5.16 19.66
N LEU A 37 -1.34 -4.74 19.70
CA LEU A 37 -2.14 -4.41 18.52
C LEU A 37 -2.26 -2.90 18.39
N HIS A 38 -1.69 -2.35 17.32
CA HIS A 38 -1.78 -0.94 16.96
C HIS A 38 -2.85 -0.76 15.90
N THR A 39 -3.93 -0.04 16.21
CA THR A 39 -5.05 0.17 15.29
C THR A 39 -5.18 1.63 14.90
N LEU A 40 -5.20 1.90 13.59
CA LEU A 40 -5.46 3.21 13.03
C LEU A 40 -6.97 3.40 12.87
N PHE A 41 -7.51 4.41 13.54
CA PHE A 41 -8.88 4.86 13.42
C PHE A 41 -8.99 6.08 12.52
N SER A 42 -10.05 6.10 11.74
CA SER A 42 -10.55 7.32 11.10
C SER A 42 -11.57 7.96 12.01
N VAL A 43 -11.33 9.20 12.41
CA VAL A 43 -12.31 9.98 13.16
C VAL A 43 -12.99 10.91 12.18
N THR A 44 -14.30 10.76 12.01
CA THR A 44 -15.11 11.63 11.16
C THR A 44 -16.05 12.42 12.05
N PRO A 45 -16.11 13.76 11.94
CA PRO A 45 -17.06 14.55 12.72
C PRO A 45 -18.48 14.13 12.34
N ASP A 46 -19.36 14.02 13.33
CA ASP A 46 -20.77 13.79 13.04
C ASP A 46 -21.38 15.08 12.46
N PRO A 47 -21.92 15.06 11.22
CA PRO A 47 -22.56 16.22 10.63
C PRO A 47 -23.78 16.72 11.44
N ALA A 48 -24.34 15.90 12.32
CA ALA A 48 -25.43 16.29 13.23
C ALA A 48 -24.95 16.90 14.56
N GLY A 49 -23.64 17.06 14.77
CA GLY A 49 -23.07 17.59 16.01
C GLY A 49 -23.01 16.58 17.17
N GLY A 50 -23.13 15.28 16.89
CA GLY A 50 -22.92 14.20 17.85
C GLY A 50 -21.45 13.82 18.06
N GLU A 51 -21.20 12.73 18.78
CA GLU A 51 -19.85 12.20 18.98
C GLU A 51 -19.22 11.80 17.64
N ALA A 52 -17.95 12.17 17.44
CA ALA A 52 -17.23 11.84 16.22
C ALA A 52 -17.18 10.32 15.99
N GLU A 53 -17.55 9.90 14.78
CA GLU A 53 -17.56 8.49 14.40
C GLU A 53 -16.12 7.97 14.25
N ARG A 54 -15.73 7.04 15.13
CA ARG A 54 -14.43 6.36 15.08
C ARG A 54 -14.52 5.06 14.29
N THR A 55 -14.01 5.06 13.06
CA THR A 55 -14.02 3.90 12.16
C THR A 55 -12.64 3.23 12.13
N PRO A 56 -12.48 1.97 12.57
CA PRO A 56 -11.19 1.28 12.50
C PRO A 56 -10.82 0.94 11.04
N VAL A 57 -9.60 1.27 10.63
CA VAL A 57 -9.15 1.07 9.24
C VAL A 57 -8.15 -0.06 9.13
N ILE A 58 -7.06 -0.01 9.89
CA ILE A 58 -5.92 -0.92 9.80
C ILE A 58 -5.49 -1.31 11.21
N SER A 59 -5.15 -2.58 11.41
CA SER A 59 -4.44 -3.01 12.62
C SER A 59 -3.09 -3.63 12.27
N VAL A 60 -2.08 -3.34 13.08
CA VAL A 60 -0.72 -3.86 12.95
C VAL A 60 -0.34 -4.58 14.25
N LEU A 61 0.12 -5.82 14.14
CA LEU A 61 0.64 -6.58 15.28
C LEU A 61 2.11 -6.31 15.48
N ARG A 62 2.48 -5.94 16.70
CA ARG A 62 3.84 -5.88 17.22
C ARG A 62 4.05 -6.99 18.26
N ASP A 63 5.18 -7.67 18.16
CA ASP A 63 5.65 -8.70 19.10
C ASP A 63 6.82 -8.14 19.89
N THR A 64 6.62 -7.88 21.18
CA THR A 64 7.59 -7.23 22.10
C THR A 64 8.35 -8.23 22.97
N LEU A 65 8.22 -9.54 22.70
CA LEU A 65 8.72 -10.63 23.56
C LEU A 65 8.20 -10.65 25.01
N GLY A 66 7.41 -9.66 25.43
CA GLY A 66 6.92 -9.49 26.80
C GLY A 66 7.71 -8.47 27.62
N ASP A 67 8.67 -7.78 27.00
CA ASP A 67 9.41 -6.68 27.61
C ASP A 67 9.04 -5.32 26.98
N ASP A 68 9.67 -4.25 27.47
CA ASP A 68 9.52 -2.88 26.98
C ASP A 68 10.74 -2.42 26.16
N ASP A 69 11.59 -3.34 25.66
CA ASP A 69 12.78 -2.98 24.86
C ASP A 69 12.42 -2.86 23.37
N PRO A 70 12.39 -1.64 22.79
CA PRO A 70 12.00 -1.45 21.40
C PRO A 70 12.99 -2.07 20.40
N ASN A 71 14.20 -2.46 20.81
CA ASN A 71 15.22 -3.00 19.90
C ASN A 71 14.95 -4.45 19.50
N ASN A 72 14.11 -5.17 20.24
CA ASN A 72 13.71 -6.55 19.94
C ASN A 72 12.27 -6.65 19.37
N ASP A 73 11.56 -5.52 19.34
CA ASP A 73 10.20 -5.41 18.85
C ASP A 73 10.16 -5.82 17.38
N ARG A 74 9.19 -6.67 17.04
CA ARG A 74 8.99 -7.09 15.65
C ARG A 74 7.58 -6.87 15.18
N LEU A 75 7.41 -6.12 14.09
CA LEU A 75 6.14 -6.05 13.38
C LEU A 75 5.87 -7.37 12.65
N ARG A 76 4.65 -7.89 12.78
CA ARG A 76 4.28 -9.21 12.24
C ARG A 76 3.16 -9.16 11.23
N TYR A 77 1.96 -8.78 11.63
CA TYR A 77 0.79 -8.91 10.76
C TYR A 77 0.12 -7.57 10.57
N VAL A 78 -0.31 -7.31 9.33
CA VAL A 78 -1.16 -6.16 9.01
C VAL A 78 -2.53 -6.69 8.63
N TRP A 79 -3.59 -6.18 9.26
CA TRP A 79 -4.98 -6.44 8.87
C TRP A 79 -5.61 -5.16 8.34
N LEU A 80 -6.39 -5.31 7.29
CA LEU A 80 -7.34 -4.26 6.89
C LEU A 80 -8.70 -4.59 7.50
N LEU A 81 -9.22 -3.64 8.26
CA LEU A 81 -10.53 -3.70 8.92
C LEU A 81 -11.59 -3.00 8.07
N ALA A 82 -11.23 -1.92 7.40
CA ALA A 82 -12.07 -1.30 6.38
C ALA A 82 -12.42 -2.33 5.29
N GLY A 83 -13.68 -2.38 4.90
CA GLY A 83 -14.17 -3.31 3.89
C GLY A 83 -15.31 -2.71 3.08
N GLN A 84 -15.44 -3.21 1.86
CA GLN A 84 -16.47 -2.77 0.93
C GLN A 84 -17.57 -3.81 0.83
N GLU A 85 -18.84 -3.39 0.86
CA GLU A 85 -19.86 -4.10 0.09
C GLU A 85 -20.09 -3.32 -1.21
N ARG A 86 -19.85 -3.99 -2.34
CA ARG A 86 -20.26 -3.43 -3.62
C ARG A 86 -21.75 -3.66 -3.79
N ARG A 87 -22.52 -2.59 -3.99
CA ARG A 87 -23.94 -2.67 -4.38
C ARG A 87 -24.09 -2.64 -5.91
N GLY A 88 -25.21 -3.17 -6.41
CA GLY A 88 -25.57 -3.13 -7.83
C GLY A 88 -24.83 -4.10 -8.76
N VAL A 89 -24.92 -3.86 -10.06
CA VAL A 89 -24.43 -4.76 -11.15
C VAL A 89 -22.92 -5.03 -11.08
N MET A 90 -22.14 -4.12 -10.47
CA MET A 90 -20.72 -4.33 -10.21
C MET A 90 -20.42 -5.53 -9.28
N LYS A 91 -21.35 -5.90 -8.39
CA LYS A 91 -21.27 -7.10 -7.54
C LYS A 91 -21.29 -8.39 -8.40
N TRP A 92 -22.05 -8.39 -9.50
CA TRP A 92 -22.16 -9.55 -10.39
C TRP A 92 -20.94 -9.72 -11.30
N LEU A 93 -20.38 -8.61 -11.77
CA LEU A 93 -19.20 -8.62 -12.67
C LEU A 93 -17.90 -8.96 -11.94
N ILE A 94 -17.82 -8.71 -10.63
CA ILE A 94 -16.65 -8.93 -9.79
C ILE A 94 -17.11 -9.62 -8.49
N PRO A 95 -17.21 -10.97 -8.47
CA PRO A 95 -17.52 -11.68 -7.24
C PRO A 95 -16.37 -11.46 -6.24
N GLU A 96 -16.68 -10.81 -5.11
CA GLU A 96 -15.79 -10.78 -3.96
C GLU A 96 -16.03 -12.02 -3.09
N PRO A 97 -14.96 -12.62 -2.53
CA PRO A 97 -15.14 -13.65 -1.51
C PRO A 97 -15.78 -13.01 -0.29
N GLU A 98 -16.85 -13.62 0.24
CA GLU A 98 -17.41 -13.24 1.54
C GLU A 98 -16.29 -13.18 2.57
N LEU A 99 -16.15 -11.99 3.15
CA LEU A 99 -15.22 -11.75 4.24
C LEU A 99 -15.94 -12.22 5.49
N GLY A 100 -15.62 -13.44 5.95
CA GLY A 100 -16.05 -13.87 7.27
C GLY A 100 -15.63 -12.88 8.36
N ASP A 101 -16.29 -12.92 9.51
CA ASP A 101 -16.17 -11.92 10.57
C ASP A 101 -14.72 -11.71 11.05
N MET A 102 -13.89 -12.77 11.02
CA MET A 102 -12.47 -12.70 11.36
C MET A 102 -11.59 -12.27 10.17
N PRO A 103 -10.94 -11.08 10.22
CA PRO A 103 -10.07 -10.62 9.14
C PRO A 103 -8.83 -11.52 8.99
N LYS A 104 -8.48 -11.84 7.74
CA LYS A 104 -7.21 -12.52 7.41
C LYS A 104 -6.09 -11.49 7.29
N PRO A 105 -4.88 -11.78 7.80
CA PRO A 105 -3.76 -10.85 7.69
C PRO A 105 -3.40 -10.65 6.23
N LEU A 106 -3.23 -9.38 5.87
CA LEU A 106 -2.96 -8.89 4.54
C LEU A 106 -1.48 -9.09 4.16
N VAL A 107 -0.59 -8.80 5.11
CA VAL A 107 0.87 -8.90 5.00
C VAL A 107 1.43 -9.55 6.26
N ASP A 108 2.46 -10.38 6.09
CA ASP A 108 3.30 -10.93 7.15
C ASP A 108 4.67 -10.24 7.03
N LEU A 109 4.90 -9.23 7.86
CA LEU A 109 6.07 -8.35 7.89
C LEU A 109 7.32 -9.08 8.40
N ALA A 110 7.15 -10.09 9.25
CA ALA A 110 8.26 -10.89 9.78
C ALA A 110 8.76 -11.96 8.78
N ALA A 111 7.94 -12.32 7.80
CA ALA A 111 8.30 -13.31 6.79
C ALA A 111 7.75 -12.95 5.39
N PRO A 112 8.15 -11.79 4.83
CA PRO A 112 7.56 -11.26 3.60
C PRO A 112 7.79 -12.20 2.39
N GLY A 113 8.90 -12.95 2.37
CA GLY A 113 9.22 -13.94 1.34
C GLY A 113 8.36 -15.21 1.34
N LYS A 114 7.63 -15.51 2.43
CA LYS A 114 6.85 -16.77 2.55
C LYS A 114 5.73 -16.87 1.52
N GLY A 115 5.14 -15.74 1.14
CA GLY A 115 4.10 -15.67 0.11
C GLY A 115 4.62 -15.89 -1.32
N VAL A 116 5.86 -15.49 -1.59
CA VAL A 116 6.51 -15.60 -2.91
C VAL A 116 6.75 -17.06 -3.26
N TRP A 117 7.40 -17.82 -2.36
CA TRP A 117 7.71 -19.24 -2.58
C TRP A 117 6.46 -20.10 -2.77
N LYS A 118 5.41 -19.86 -1.97
CA LYS A 118 4.13 -20.55 -2.16
C LYS A 118 3.52 -20.27 -3.53
N THR A 119 3.67 -19.05 -4.06
CA THR A 119 3.14 -18.67 -5.37
C THR A 119 3.96 -19.27 -6.51
N VAL A 120 5.29 -19.25 -6.41
CA VAL A 120 6.21 -19.84 -7.39
C VAL A 120 6.04 -21.36 -7.45
N LEU A 121 6.08 -22.05 -6.30
CA LEU A 121 5.94 -23.51 -6.29
C LEU A 121 4.54 -23.94 -6.72
N ARG A 122 3.47 -23.23 -6.33
CA ARG A 122 2.13 -23.52 -6.85
C ARG A 122 2.07 -23.40 -8.37
N ARG A 123 2.74 -22.40 -8.95
CA ARG A 123 2.82 -22.26 -10.42
C ARG A 123 3.63 -23.40 -11.05
N ALA A 124 4.71 -23.84 -10.41
CA ALA A 124 5.51 -24.99 -10.86
C ALA A 124 4.68 -26.30 -10.78
N VAL A 125 4.06 -26.60 -9.64
CA VAL A 125 3.17 -27.76 -9.45
C VAL A 125 2.01 -27.75 -10.43
N GLN A 126 1.35 -26.59 -10.64
CA GLN A 126 0.29 -26.45 -11.64
C GLN A 126 0.79 -26.65 -13.08
N ALA A 127 2.07 -26.39 -13.35
CA ALA A 127 2.68 -26.60 -14.65
C ALA A 127 3.16 -28.05 -14.84
N SER A 128 3.51 -28.77 -13.77
CA SER A 128 4.10 -30.11 -13.83
C SER A 128 3.13 -31.27 -13.58
N LEU A 129 2.11 -31.11 -12.72
CA LEU A 129 1.27 -32.24 -12.25
C LEU A 129 -0.14 -32.28 -12.87
N LEU A 130 -0.54 -31.27 -13.64
CA LEU A 130 -1.87 -31.18 -14.25
C LEU A 130 -1.72 -31.15 -15.78
N ASP A 131 -1.67 -32.36 -16.33
CA ASP A 131 -1.63 -32.74 -17.75
C ASP A 131 -2.73 -32.02 -18.59
N PRO A 132 -2.62 -31.93 -19.95
CA PRO A 132 -3.48 -31.11 -20.82
C PRO A 132 -4.99 -31.35 -20.72
N SER A 133 -5.44 -32.50 -20.21
CA SER A 133 -6.85 -32.94 -20.20
C SER A 133 -7.73 -32.30 -19.12
N GLY A 134 -7.17 -31.58 -18.13
CA GLY A 134 -7.91 -31.01 -16.99
C GLY A 134 -8.67 -29.69 -17.24
N VAL A 135 -9.29 -29.48 -18.40
CA VAL A 135 -9.87 -28.19 -18.83
C VAL A 135 -11.02 -27.71 -17.92
N GLY A 136 -11.87 -28.62 -17.41
CA GLY A 136 -13.04 -28.25 -16.60
C GLY A 136 -12.74 -27.67 -15.22
N VAL A 137 -11.71 -28.18 -14.52
CA VAL A 137 -11.32 -27.71 -13.17
C VAL A 137 -10.55 -26.38 -13.23
N ARG A 138 -10.01 -26.01 -14.40
CA ARG A 138 -9.18 -24.80 -14.60
C ARG A 138 -9.98 -23.50 -14.65
N ILE A 139 -11.23 -23.50 -15.10
CA ILE A 139 -12.02 -22.27 -15.31
C ILE A 139 -12.57 -21.73 -13.98
N SER A 140 -13.18 -22.57 -13.15
CA SER A 140 -13.74 -22.17 -11.85
C SER A 140 -12.66 -21.81 -10.82
N SER A 141 -11.54 -22.54 -10.81
CA SER A 141 -10.43 -22.23 -9.92
C SER A 141 -9.79 -20.88 -10.29
N ARG A 142 -9.55 -20.59 -11.58
CA ARG A 142 -8.90 -19.34 -12.00
C ARG A 142 -9.73 -18.09 -11.75
N SER A 143 -11.04 -18.11 -12.02
CA SER A 143 -11.92 -16.97 -11.70
C SER A 143 -11.91 -16.70 -10.19
N TYR A 144 -12.03 -17.74 -9.37
CA TYR A 144 -11.92 -17.67 -7.91
C TYR A 144 -10.57 -17.09 -7.44
N TRP A 145 -9.44 -17.56 -7.96
CA TRP A 145 -8.10 -17.06 -7.59
C TRP A 145 -7.85 -15.62 -8.05
N SER A 146 -8.38 -15.24 -9.22
CA SER A 146 -8.29 -13.87 -9.73
C SER A 146 -9.12 -12.90 -8.89
N GLY A 147 -10.30 -13.33 -8.41
CA GLY A 147 -11.15 -12.57 -7.49
C GLY A 147 -10.48 -12.35 -6.13
N ARG A 148 -9.89 -13.41 -5.54
CA ARG A 148 -9.17 -13.28 -4.25
C ARG A 148 -7.95 -12.38 -4.33
N ARG A 149 -7.19 -12.42 -5.44
CA ARG A 149 -6.06 -11.49 -5.66
C ARG A 149 -6.55 -10.07 -5.84
N ALA A 150 -7.55 -9.83 -6.69
CA ALA A 150 -8.10 -8.49 -6.91
C ALA A 150 -8.63 -7.88 -5.59
N SER A 151 -9.37 -8.65 -4.80
CA SER A 151 -9.84 -8.22 -3.47
C SER A 151 -8.70 -7.99 -2.49
N ARG A 152 -7.64 -8.80 -2.49
CA ARG A 152 -6.45 -8.54 -1.67
C ARG A 152 -5.75 -7.25 -2.10
N THR A 153 -5.62 -7.01 -3.39
CA THR A 153 -4.94 -5.83 -3.93
C THR A 153 -5.74 -4.55 -3.70
N VAL A 154 -7.07 -4.58 -3.82
CA VAL A 154 -7.96 -3.47 -3.37
C VAL A 154 -7.67 -3.13 -1.92
N ARG A 155 -7.62 -4.15 -1.07
CA ARG A 155 -7.36 -3.98 0.37
C ARG A 155 -5.96 -3.42 0.66
N LEU A 156 -4.95 -3.83 -0.08
CA LEU A 156 -3.60 -3.24 0.00
C LEU A 156 -3.64 -1.75 -0.36
N TYR A 157 -4.34 -1.37 -1.42
CA TYR A 157 -4.44 0.03 -1.81
C TYR A 157 -5.31 0.87 -0.89
N GLU A 158 -6.36 0.30 -0.30
CA GLU A 158 -7.14 0.95 0.77
C GLU A 158 -6.25 1.24 1.97
N ALA A 159 -5.48 0.24 2.42
CA ALA A 159 -4.53 0.42 3.51
C ALA A 159 -3.51 1.53 3.20
N LEU A 160 -2.87 1.47 2.02
CA LEU A 160 -1.86 2.44 1.60
C LEU A 160 -2.43 3.85 1.50
N SER A 161 -3.60 4.01 0.89
CA SER A 161 -4.20 5.34 0.69
C SER A 161 -4.51 5.99 2.03
N VAL A 162 -5.06 5.22 2.97
CA VAL A 162 -5.35 5.75 4.31
C VAL A 162 -4.06 6.08 5.06
N MET A 163 -3.04 5.22 5.01
CA MET A 163 -1.76 5.50 5.67
C MET A 163 -1.09 6.76 5.13
N LEU A 164 -1.07 6.94 3.80
CA LEU A 164 -0.46 8.11 3.15
C LEU A 164 -1.23 9.39 3.45
N LEU A 165 -2.56 9.36 3.32
CA LEU A 165 -3.42 10.52 3.58
C LEU A 165 -3.36 10.99 5.04
N ARG A 166 -2.96 10.09 5.96
CA ARG A 166 -3.10 10.29 7.41
C ARG A 166 -1.78 10.14 8.18
N GLU A 167 -0.66 10.17 7.48
CA GLU A 167 0.69 10.00 8.04
C GLU A 167 1.04 11.10 9.07
N GLN A 168 0.39 12.26 8.96
CA GLN A 168 0.64 13.43 9.81
C GLN A 168 0.06 13.31 11.23
N ALA A 169 -0.88 12.39 11.48
CA ALA A 169 -1.47 12.24 12.81
C ALA A 169 -0.61 11.36 13.72
N SER A 170 0.50 11.93 14.22
CA SER A 170 1.33 11.28 15.24
C SER A 170 0.74 11.56 16.63
N ALA A 171 -0.21 10.73 17.06
CA ALA A 171 -0.60 10.66 18.46
C ALA A 171 0.47 9.87 19.27
N PRO A 172 0.77 10.28 20.52
CA PRO A 172 1.66 9.52 21.40
C PRO A 172 1.10 8.10 21.65
N GLY A 173 1.90 7.07 21.37
CA GLY A 173 1.54 5.66 21.60
C GLY A 173 1.33 4.80 20.33
N GLY A 174 1.39 5.38 19.13
CA GLY A 174 1.32 4.66 17.85
C GLY A 174 2.65 4.06 17.38
N LEU A 175 2.66 3.58 16.13
CA LEU A 175 3.87 3.09 15.45
C LEU A 175 4.89 4.23 15.27
N THR A 176 6.19 3.94 15.41
CA THR A 176 7.26 4.90 15.10
C THR A 176 7.27 5.27 13.61
N ALA A 177 7.91 6.38 13.22
CA ALA A 177 8.01 6.78 11.81
C ALA A 177 8.61 5.65 10.94
N GLU A 178 9.67 5.02 11.42
CA GLU A 178 10.32 3.88 10.75
C GLU A 178 9.40 2.66 10.64
N GLN A 179 8.66 2.34 11.70
CA GLN A 179 7.67 1.27 11.67
C GLN A 179 6.54 1.56 10.66
N ARG A 180 6.09 2.81 10.55
CA ARG A 180 5.09 3.22 9.54
C ARG A 180 5.62 3.07 8.13
N LYS A 181 6.85 3.54 7.86
CA LYS A 181 7.52 3.34 6.57
C LYS A 181 7.68 1.86 6.25
N GLN A 182 8.07 1.02 7.22
CA GLN A 182 8.19 -0.43 7.01
C GLN A 182 6.85 -1.04 6.61
N VAL A 183 5.77 -0.72 7.33
CA VAL A 183 4.41 -1.18 6.99
C VAL A 183 4.03 -0.71 5.58
N LEU A 184 4.29 0.56 5.24
CA LEU A 184 4.00 1.14 3.94
C LEU A 184 4.77 0.42 2.81
N ALA A 185 6.10 0.33 2.94
CA ALA A 185 7.00 -0.31 1.98
C ALA A 185 6.63 -1.78 1.75
N ARG A 186 6.42 -2.54 2.84
CA ARG A 186 6.02 -3.94 2.75
C ARG A 186 4.62 -4.11 2.16
N THR A 187 3.73 -3.14 2.36
CA THR A 187 2.40 -3.14 1.72
C THR A 187 2.48 -2.86 0.23
N PHE A 188 3.35 -1.93 -0.23
CA PHE A 188 3.66 -1.76 -1.66
C PHE A 188 4.24 -3.05 -2.27
N LEU A 189 5.21 -3.64 -1.57
CA LEU A 189 5.93 -4.81 -2.04
C LEU A 189 5.09 -6.09 -2.01
N ALA A 190 4.07 -6.17 -1.16
CA ALA A 190 3.18 -7.33 -1.03
C ALA A 190 2.42 -7.66 -2.34
N ASP A 191 2.25 -6.68 -3.23
CA ASP A 191 1.63 -6.89 -4.54
C ASP A 191 2.65 -7.26 -5.63
N SER A 192 3.92 -6.95 -5.43
CA SER A 192 4.98 -7.30 -6.37
C SER A 192 5.40 -8.78 -6.24
N THR A 193 5.76 -9.41 -7.35
CA THR A 193 6.09 -10.85 -7.36
C THR A 193 7.36 -11.22 -6.60
N LEU A 194 8.28 -10.26 -6.44
CA LEU A 194 9.58 -10.45 -5.79
C LEU A 194 9.77 -9.53 -4.58
N GLY A 195 8.83 -8.65 -4.26
CA GLY A 195 9.02 -7.67 -3.18
C GLY A 195 9.13 -8.28 -1.79
N GLY A 196 8.69 -9.53 -1.62
CA GLY A 196 8.96 -10.28 -0.39
C GLY A 196 10.45 -10.61 -0.16
N LEU A 197 11.31 -10.38 -1.15
CA LEU A 197 12.76 -10.60 -1.09
C LEU A 197 13.55 -9.31 -0.94
N ALA A 198 12.90 -8.14 -0.99
CA ALA A 198 13.59 -6.88 -0.79
C ALA A 198 14.12 -6.81 0.66
N PRO A 199 15.41 -6.48 0.87
CA PRO A 199 15.97 -6.31 2.20
C PRO A 199 15.32 -5.11 2.90
N ASP A 200 15.29 -5.14 4.23
CA ASP A 200 14.70 -4.06 5.03
C ASP A 200 15.41 -2.71 4.80
N SER A 201 16.73 -2.72 4.59
CA SER A 201 17.52 -1.52 4.24
C SER A 201 17.08 -0.82 2.94
N SER A 202 16.51 -1.57 1.98
CA SER A 202 16.02 -0.98 0.73
C SER A 202 14.63 -0.35 0.81
N LEU A 203 13.91 -0.54 1.92
CA LEU A 203 12.49 -0.16 2.02
C LEU A 203 12.27 1.34 1.87
N ASP A 204 13.13 2.17 2.48
CA ASP A 204 13.03 3.63 2.39
C ASP A 204 13.20 4.11 0.95
N ARG A 205 14.24 3.63 0.26
CA ARG A 205 14.47 3.93 -1.15
C ARG A 205 13.28 3.51 -2.02
N ILE A 206 12.68 2.35 -1.75
CA ILE A 206 11.52 1.85 -2.49
C ILE A 206 10.31 2.77 -2.27
N VAL A 207 10.05 3.18 -1.02
CA VAL A 207 8.97 4.11 -0.70
C VAL A 207 9.17 5.45 -1.40
N GLU A 208 10.36 6.04 -1.30
CA GLU A 208 10.68 7.30 -1.96
C GLU A 208 10.55 7.21 -3.48
N GLN A 209 11.05 6.15 -4.10
CA GLN A 209 10.93 5.92 -5.53
C GLN A 209 9.46 5.82 -5.97
N GLU A 210 8.64 5.07 -5.23
CA GLU A 210 7.22 4.94 -5.52
C GLU A 210 6.47 6.26 -5.33
N LEU A 211 6.73 7.00 -4.24
CA LEU A 211 6.12 8.30 -3.99
C LEU A 211 6.54 9.34 -5.05
N SER A 212 7.80 9.35 -5.45
CA SER A 212 8.32 10.22 -6.51
C SER A 212 7.70 9.89 -7.87
N ALA A 213 7.66 8.61 -8.25
CA ALA A 213 7.02 8.15 -9.48
C ALA A 213 5.52 8.48 -9.50
N ARG A 214 4.86 8.40 -8.34
CA ARG A 214 3.47 8.79 -8.15
C ARG A 214 3.28 10.29 -8.38
N ARG A 215 4.04 11.15 -7.70
CA ARG A 215 3.98 12.62 -7.88
C ARG A 215 4.21 13.02 -9.33
N GLN A 216 5.20 12.42 -10.00
CA GLN A 216 5.47 12.68 -11.42
C GLN A 216 4.29 12.26 -12.30
N SER A 217 3.69 11.10 -12.02
CA SER A 217 2.52 10.61 -12.78
C SER A 217 1.31 11.51 -12.59
N LEU A 218 1.05 11.96 -11.35
CA LEU A 218 -0.01 12.91 -11.02
C LEU A 218 0.17 14.23 -11.78
N GLY A 219 1.34 14.86 -11.68
CA GLY A 219 1.62 16.13 -12.36
C GLY A 219 1.52 16.03 -13.88
N ARG A 220 2.08 14.96 -14.47
CA ARG A 220 1.97 14.72 -15.92
C ARG A 220 0.52 14.52 -16.36
N ASN A 221 -0.24 13.70 -15.64
CA ASN A 221 -1.62 13.40 -16.01
C ASN A 221 -2.54 14.61 -15.78
N TRP A 222 -2.28 15.40 -14.74
CA TRP A 222 -2.95 16.66 -14.48
C TRP A 222 -2.81 17.57 -15.68
N GLU A 223 -1.58 17.81 -16.14
CA GLU A 223 -1.33 18.71 -17.27
C GLU A 223 -1.91 18.18 -18.58
N LEU A 224 -1.75 16.87 -18.84
CA LEU A 224 -2.34 16.23 -20.02
C LEU A 224 -3.87 16.35 -20.05
N LEU A 225 -4.54 16.15 -18.91
CA LEU A 225 -6.00 16.23 -18.85
C LEU A 225 -6.49 17.68 -18.90
N ARG A 226 -5.79 18.60 -18.23
CA ARG A 226 -6.10 20.03 -18.22
C ARG A 226 -6.00 20.62 -19.63
N GLN A 227 -4.84 20.49 -20.28
CA GLN A 227 -4.64 20.96 -21.66
C GLN A 227 -5.71 20.39 -22.58
N ARG A 228 -5.99 19.10 -22.45
CA ARG A 228 -6.98 18.45 -23.31
C ARG A 228 -8.41 18.89 -23.01
N ALA A 229 -8.75 19.19 -21.76
CA ALA A 229 -10.06 19.74 -21.43
C ALA A 229 -10.22 21.15 -22.03
N GLU A 230 -9.20 22.01 -21.87
CA GLU A 230 -9.19 23.37 -22.39
C GLU A 230 -9.26 23.42 -23.93
N GLU A 231 -8.47 22.60 -24.63
CA GLU A 231 -8.53 22.45 -26.09
C GLU A 231 -9.92 22.08 -26.59
N GLU A 232 -10.65 21.32 -25.79
CA GLU A 232 -11.96 20.77 -26.13
C GLU A 232 -13.10 21.64 -25.61
N GLY A 233 -12.81 22.79 -24.98
CA GLY A 233 -13.81 23.70 -24.42
C GLY A 233 -14.49 23.20 -23.15
N LEU A 234 -13.89 22.25 -22.44
CA LEU A 234 -14.38 21.73 -21.17
C LEU A 234 -13.73 22.43 -19.98
N ILE A 235 -14.44 22.47 -18.86
CA ILE A 235 -13.93 23.03 -17.61
C ILE A 235 -13.28 21.90 -16.80
N PHE A 236 -12.02 22.10 -16.43
CA PHE A 236 -11.23 21.16 -15.64
C PHE A 236 -11.27 21.55 -14.16
N GLN A 237 -11.68 20.63 -13.28
CA GLN A 237 -11.64 20.80 -11.84
C GLN A 237 -10.73 19.76 -11.19
N PRO A 238 -9.60 20.15 -10.57
CA PRO A 238 -8.82 19.22 -9.78
C PRO A 238 -9.56 18.83 -8.49
N ILE A 239 -9.40 17.58 -8.05
CA ILE A 239 -9.88 17.08 -6.76
C ILE A 239 -8.65 16.58 -5.99
N GLY A 240 -8.28 17.30 -4.94
CA GLY A 240 -7.13 17.04 -4.08
C GLY A 240 -7.33 17.65 -2.70
N MET A 241 -6.39 17.38 -1.79
CA MET A 241 -6.28 18.12 -0.52
C MET A 241 -5.45 19.38 -0.76
N ASP A 242 -5.63 20.42 0.05
CA ASP A 242 -5.02 21.74 -0.18
C ASP A 242 -3.48 21.69 -0.31
N ASP A 243 -2.81 20.79 0.43
CA ASP A 243 -1.35 20.63 0.44
C ASP A 243 -0.83 19.47 -0.44
N GLU A 244 -1.72 18.71 -1.10
CA GLU A 244 -1.34 17.53 -1.90
C GLU A 244 -1.71 17.68 -3.40
N PRO A 245 -0.90 17.11 -4.31
CA PRO A 245 -1.26 17.08 -5.72
C PRO A 245 -2.61 16.38 -5.92
N ALA A 246 -3.48 16.99 -6.73
CA ALA A 246 -4.80 16.44 -7.04
C ALA A 246 -4.71 14.99 -7.54
N ILE A 247 -5.42 14.09 -6.86
CA ILE A 247 -5.43 12.65 -7.15
C ILE A 247 -6.48 12.31 -8.21
N ALA A 248 -7.51 13.15 -8.30
CA ALA A 248 -8.58 13.05 -9.29
C ALA A 248 -8.79 14.40 -9.98
N ALA A 249 -9.54 14.36 -11.07
CA ALA A 249 -10.08 15.57 -11.69
C ALA A 249 -11.46 15.29 -12.28
N MET A 250 -12.33 16.28 -12.21
CA MET A 250 -13.65 16.28 -12.83
C MET A 250 -13.65 17.18 -14.06
N LEU A 251 -14.32 16.72 -15.11
CA LEU A 251 -14.59 17.51 -16.29
C LEU A 251 -16.04 17.95 -16.29
N TRP A 252 -16.25 19.22 -16.56
CA TRP A 252 -17.55 19.87 -16.60
C TRP A 252 -17.79 20.51 -17.96
N VAL A 253 -19.07 20.72 -18.27
CA VAL A 253 -19.50 21.53 -19.40
C VAL A 253 -20.51 22.55 -18.91
N SER A 254 -20.40 23.78 -19.42
CA SER A 254 -21.39 24.83 -19.17
C SER A 254 -22.62 24.58 -20.02
N ARG A 255 -23.83 24.73 -19.46
CA ARG A 255 -25.07 24.62 -20.21
C ARG A 255 -25.12 25.62 -21.38
N ALA A 256 -24.56 26.81 -21.21
CA ALA A 256 -24.46 27.81 -22.27
C ALA A 256 -23.57 27.36 -23.43
N ASP A 257 -22.50 26.62 -23.15
CA ASP A 257 -21.58 26.12 -24.18
C ASP A 257 -22.17 24.98 -25.02
N LEU A 258 -23.24 24.33 -24.55
CA LEU A 258 -23.94 23.32 -25.34
C LEU A 258 -24.69 23.95 -26.53
N GLU A 259 -25.18 25.18 -26.38
CA GLU A 259 -25.86 25.91 -27.45
C GLU A 259 -24.87 26.43 -28.49
N THR A 260 -23.69 26.86 -28.05
CA THR A 260 -22.62 27.39 -28.90
C THR A 260 -21.31 26.63 -28.67
N PRO A 261 -21.08 25.51 -29.39
CA PRO A 261 -19.89 24.71 -29.21
C PRO A 261 -18.60 25.52 -29.43
N ARG A 262 -17.66 25.44 -28.49
CA ARG A 262 -16.37 26.17 -28.54
C ARG A 262 -15.35 25.58 -29.51
N GLY A 263 -15.63 24.43 -30.13
CA GLY A 263 -14.73 23.78 -31.09
C GLY A 263 -15.09 22.32 -31.40
N PRO A 264 -14.31 21.66 -32.28
CA PRO A 264 -14.52 20.25 -32.61
C PRO A 264 -14.09 19.34 -31.45
N PHE A 265 -14.93 18.37 -31.10
CA PHE A 265 -14.63 17.42 -30.04
C PHE A 265 -13.96 16.14 -30.53
N ARG A 266 -12.84 15.72 -29.92
CA ARG A 266 -12.19 14.42 -30.17
C ARG A 266 -12.28 13.51 -28.94
N SER A 267 -13.27 12.63 -29.01
CA SER A 267 -13.64 11.63 -28.00
C SER A 267 -12.56 10.59 -27.67
N LYS A 268 -11.60 10.35 -28.58
CA LYS A 268 -10.66 9.22 -28.44
C LYS A 268 -9.75 9.31 -27.22
N PHE A 269 -9.28 10.52 -26.87
CA PHE A 269 -8.39 10.70 -25.72
C PHE A 269 -9.17 10.66 -24.41
N LEU A 270 -10.23 11.46 -24.31
CA LEU A 270 -11.03 11.58 -23.08
C LEU A 270 -11.86 10.31 -22.83
N GLY A 271 -12.16 9.53 -23.86
CA GLY A 271 -12.94 8.29 -23.73
C GLY A 271 -14.42 8.51 -23.46
N ILE A 272 -14.89 9.75 -23.53
CA ILE A 272 -16.28 10.19 -23.40
C ILE A 272 -16.88 10.52 -24.78
N SER A 273 -18.20 10.34 -24.95
CA SER A 273 -18.93 10.81 -26.13
C SER A 273 -18.79 12.33 -26.29
N ASP A 274 -19.04 12.83 -27.51
CA ASP A 274 -19.09 14.26 -27.83
C ASP A 274 -20.24 14.96 -27.09
N PRO A 275 -19.96 15.82 -26.09
CA PRO A 275 -21.00 16.46 -25.29
C PRO A 275 -21.85 17.43 -26.13
N TRP A 276 -21.29 18.01 -27.20
CA TRP A 276 -21.97 18.96 -28.07
C TRP A 276 -23.05 18.33 -28.94
N LYS A 277 -23.05 16.99 -29.07
CA LYS A 277 -24.01 16.24 -29.89
C LYS A 277 -24.76 15.18 -29.09
N ASP A 278 -24.46 15.04 -27.80
CA ASP A 278 -25.07 14.01 -26.97
C ASP A 278 -26.40 14.52 -26.42
N PRO A 279 -27.56 13.94 -26.84
CA PRO A 279 -28.87 14.39 -26.37
C PRO A 279 -29.00 14.22 -24.85
N ALA A 280 -28.32 13.24 -24.25
CA ALA A 280 -28.37 13.04 -22.81
C ALA A 280 -27.75 14.20 -22.02
N VAL A 281 -26.84 14.97 -22.63
CA VAL A 281 -26.24 16.17 -22.01
C VAL A 281 -27.13 17.40 -22.21
N HIS A 282 -27.82 17.50 -23.35
CA HIS A 282 -28.76 18.59 -23.61
C HIS A 282 -29.99 18.49 -22.71
N GLU A 283 -30.50 17.27 -22.52
CA GLU A 283 -31.65 16.96 -21.66
C GLU A 283 -31.21 16.51 -20.25
N TRP A 284 -30.08 17.04 -19.77
CA TRP A 284 -29.51 16.60 -18.49
C TRP A 284 -30.45 16.88 -17.32
N ALA A 285 -30.94 15.80 -16.70
CA ALA A 285 -31.79 15.81 -15.50
C ALA A 285 -31.03 15.40 -14.22
N GLY A 286 -29.69 15.29 -14.28
CA GLY A 286 -28.86 14.89 -13.16
C GLY A 286 -28.42 16.06 -12.28
N TYR A 287 -27.39 15.84 -11.47
CA TYR A 287 -26.79 16.88 -10.63
C TYR A 287 -26.17 17.99 -11.49
N THR A 288 -26.36 19.24 -11.08
CA THR A 288 -25.71 20.43 -11.65
C THR A 288 -25.21 21.34 -10.54
N GLU A 289 -24.21 22.17 -10.86
CA GLU A 289 -23.65 23.16 -9.92
C GLU A 289 -23.63 24.53 -10.59
N ILE A 290 -23.99 25.59 -9.88
CA ILE A 290 -23.90 26.95 -10.40
C ILE A 290 -22.55 27.52 -9.99
N TRP A 291 -21.68 27.75 -10.97
CA TRP A 291 -20.39 28.38 -10.73
C TRP A 291 -20.45 29.85 -11.10
N ARG A 292 -19.63 30.64 -10.42
CA ARG A 292 -19.50 32.07 -10.66
C ARG A 292 -18.09 32.37 -11.13
N PHE A 293 -17.99 33.20 -12.14
CA PHE A 293 -16.73 33.57 -12.77
C PHE A 293 -16.54 35.08 -12.73
N ASP A 294 -15.32 35.50 -12.41
CA ASP A 294 -14.90 36.89 -12.53
C ASP A 294 -14.69 37.29 -14.02
N SER A 295 -14.26 38.53 -14.25
CA SER A 295 -13.93 39.02 -15.60
C SER A 295 -12.78 38.26 -16.26
N ASP A 296 -11.88 37.68 -15.47
CA ASP A 296 -10.73 36.90 -15.93
C ASP A 296 -11.11 35.43 -16.21
N GLY A 297 -12.36 35.04 -15.94
CA GLY A 297 -12.84 33.67 -16.12
C GLY A 297 -12.38 32.71 -15.03
N ARG A 298 -11.92 33.21 -13.87
CA ARG A 298 -11.59 32.39 -12.70
C ARG A 298 -12.82 32.19 -11.84
N ARG A 299 -12.92 31.02 -11.21
CA ARG A 299 -13.99 30.72 -10.24
C ARG A 299 -13.84 31.65 -9.04
N THR A 300 -14.93 32.31 -8.65
CA THR A 300 -15.00 33.14 -7.44
C THR A 300 -16.22 32.74 -6.62
N ASP A 301 -16.10 32.76 -5.29
CA ASP A 301 -17.23 32.56 -4.39
C ASP A 301 -17.86 33.91 -3.98
N ASP A 302 -17.21 35.04 -4.32
CA ASP A 302 -17.72 36.39 -4.06
C ASP A 302 -18.77 36.80 -5.09
N ASP A 303 -20.01 36.97 -4.62
CA ASP A 303 -21.13 37.39 -5.43
C ASP A 303 -20.98 38.80 -6.01
N ALA A 304 -20.24 39.69 -5.36
CA ALA A 304 -20.02 41.05 -5.84
C ALA A 304 -18.98 41.12 -6.97
N ALA A 305 -18.02 40.18 -7.00
CA ALA A 305 -16.99 40.07 -8.03
C ALA A 305 -17.40 39.22 -9.24
N ALA A 306 -18.53 38.49 -9.13
CA ALA A 306 -19.02 37.59 -10.16
C ALA A 306 -19.60 38.36 -11.35
N VAL A 307 -18.96 38.22 -12.52
CA VAL A 307 -19.43 38.80 -13.79
C VAL A 307 -20.35 37.82 -14.52
N ARG A 308 -20.09 36.53 -14.40
CA ARG A 308 -20.87 35.47 -15.06
C ARG A 308 -21.28 34.40 -14.06
N ARG A 309 -22.51 33.91 -14.22
CA ARG A 309 -23.02 32.74 -13.51
C ARG A 309 -23.36 31.69 -14.56
N GLU A 310 -22.77 30.51 -14.43
CA GLU A 310 -22.96 29.43 -15.38
C GLU A 310 -23.39 28.15 -14.65
N GLU A 311 -24.42 27.50 -15.19
CA GLU A 311 -24.83 26.18 -14.72
C GLU A 311 -23.95 25.12 -15.36
N LEU A 312 -23.21 24.38 -14.52
CA LEU A 312 -22.28 23.35 -14.95
C LEU A 312 -22.85 21.95 -14.77
N ILE A 313 -22.62 21.12 -15.78
CA ILE A 313 -23.01 19.72 -15.82
C ILE A 313 -21.74 18.86 -15.69
N PRO A 314 -21.67 17.93 -14.73
CA PRO A 314 -20.53 17.03 -14.59
C PRO A 314 -20.56 16.00 -15.72
N LEU A 315 -19.46 15.89 -16.48
CA LEU A 315 -19.35 14.94 -17.58
C LEU A 315 -18.63 13.65 -17.16
N ALA A 316 -17.48 13.80 -16.52
CA ALA A 316 -16.63 12.67 -16.21
C ALA A 316 -15.68 12.91 -15.04
N LEU A 317 -15.39 11.83 -14.31
CA LEU A 317 -14.38 11.78 -13.26
C LEU A 317 -13.19 10.94 -13.71
N TYR A 318 -12.00 11.52 -13.63
CA TYR A 318 -10.74 10.87 -13.94
C TYR A 318 -9.90 10.69 -12.69
N SER A 319 -9.16 9.59 -12.63
CA SER A 319 -8.02 9.46 -11.73
C SER A 319 -6.75 9.92 -12.43
N LEU A 320 -5.95 10.70 -11.71
CA LEU A 320 -4.65 11.18 -12.15
C LEU A 320 -3.52 10.25 -11.68
N ASP A 321 -3.79 9.29 -10.80
CA ASP A 321 -2.78 8.39 -10.18
C ASP A 321 -2.29 7.28 -11.12
N HIS A 322 -2.91 7.12 -12.30
CA HIS A 322 -2.58 6.02 -13.20
C HIS A 322 -1.22 6.25 -13.88
N PRO A 323 -0.32 5.24 -13.97
CA PRO A 323 1.09 5.47 -14.29
C PRO A 323 1.39 5.98 -15.71
N LYS A 324 0.40 6.06 -16.60
CA LYS A 324 0.60 6.41 -18.03
C LYS A 324 -0.29 7.54 -18.54
N ILE A 325 -1.59 7.40 -18.34
CA ILE A 325 -2.61 8.32 -18.85
C ILE A 325 -3.68 8.55 -17.77
N PRO A 326 -4.36 9.71 -17.76
CA PRO A 326 -5.54 9.92 -16.94
C PRO A 326 -6.57 8.82 -17.17
N PHE A 327 -7.11 8.25 -16.10
CA PHE A 327 -7.98 7.09 -16.17
C PHE A 327 -9.43 7.46 -15.89
N LEU A 328 -10.32 7.27 -16.87
CA LEU A 328 -11.76 7.53 -16.71
C LEU A 328 -12.39 6.54 -15.71
N LEU A 329 -12.81 7.04 -14.55
CA LEU A 329 -13.47 6.28 -13.50
C LEU A 329 -14.98 6.25 -13.68
N ILE A 330 -15.58 7.43 -13.86
CA ILE A 330 -17.02 7.62 -13.99
C ILE A 330 -17.30 8.43 -15.24
N ASP A 331 -18.23 7.95 -16.06
CA ASP A 331 -18.92 8.77 -17.06
C ASP A 331 -20.31 9.07 -16.51
N PHE A 332 -20.60 10.34 -16.23
CA PHE A 332 -21.82 10.74 -15.55
C PHE A 332 -23.07 10.40 -16.38
N ARG A 333 -22.96 10.44 -17.71
CA ARG A 333 -24.02 10.13 -18.67
C ARG A 333 -24.30 8.64 -18.81
N SER A 334 -23.30 7.80 -18.54
CA SER A 334 -23.44 6.36 -18.66
C SER A 334 -22.55 5.61 -17.68
N SER A 335 -23.12 5.31 -16.51
CA SER A 335 -22.44 4.60 -15.41
C SER A 335 -21.87 3.23 -15.84
N TRP A 336 -22.44 2.61 -16.86
CA TRP A 336 -22.12 1.25 -17.31
C TRP A 336 -21.01 1.16 -18.38
N LYS A 337 -20.79 2.19 -19.22
CA LYS A 337 -19.84 2.11 -20.35
C LYS A 337 -18.40 1.79 -19.94
N PRO A 338 -17.82 2.40 -18.88
CA PRO A 338 -16.47 2.07 -18.44
C PRO A 338 -16.33 0.63 -17.93
N ALA A 339 -17.37 0.09 -17.28
CA ALA A 339 -17.38 -1.29 -16.80
C ALA A 339 -17.47 -2.29 -17.96
N LEU A 340 -18.34 -2.03 -18.94
CA LEU A 340 -18.51 -2.92 -20.09
C LEU A 340 -17.32 -2.95 -21.05
N ARG A 341 -16.65 -1.82 -21.28
CA ARG A 341 -15.40 -1.81 -22.08
C ARG A 341 -14.35 -2.74 -21.48
N GLU A 342 -14.29 -2.82 -20.16
CA GLU A 342 -13.41 -3.75 -19.44
C GLU A 342 -13.87 -5.20 -19.61
N THR A 343 -15.17 -5.49 -19.40
CA THR A 343 -15.72 -6.85 -19.57
C THR A 343 -15.56 -7.36 -21.00
N ALA A 344 -15.88 -6.55 -22.01
CA ALA A 344 -15.76 -6.94 -23.42
C ALA A 344 -14.31 -7.23 -23.81
N ARG A 345 -13.35 -6.40 -23.34
CA ARG A 345 -11.92 -6.66 -23.56
C ARG A 345 -11.43 -7.91 -22.83
N ARG A 346 -11.91 -8.15 -21.61
CA ARG A 346 -11.60 -9.37 -20.87
C ARG A 346 -12.09 -10.61 -21.62
N THR A 347 -13.32 -10.58 -22.13
CA THR A 347 -13.85 -11.67 -22.95
C THR A 347 -13.00 -11.88 -24.20
N LEU A 348 -12.50 -10.82 -24.85
CA LEU A 348 -11.59 -10.94 -25.98
C LEU A 348 -10.20 -11.49 -25.62
N GLU A 349 -9.67 -11.18 -24.43
CA GLU A 349 -8.40 -11.72 -23.94
C GLU A 349 -8.52 -13.17 -23.43
N GLU A 350 -9.70 -13.55 -22.96
CA GLU A 350 -10.02 -14.91 -22.49
C GLU A 350 -10.52 -15.81 -23.64
N ALA A 351 -11.13 -15.27 -24.70
CA ALA A 351 -11.72 -16.03 -25.81
C ALA A 351 -10.76 -17.01 -26.52
N PRO A 352 -9.50 -16.64 -26.86
CA PRO A 352 -8.56 -17.59 -27.44
C PRO A 352 -8.22 -18.76 -26.50
N ARG A 353 -8.40 -18.60 -25.18
CA ARG A 353 -8.08 -19.60 -24.17
C ARG A 353 -9.28 -20.47 -23.79
N THR A 354 -10.49 -19.92 -23.86
CA THR A 354 -11.73 -20.61 -23.48
C THR A 354 -12.39 -21.33 -24.65
N VAL A 355 -12.35 -20.75 -25.86
CA VAL A 355 -13.04 -21.29 -27.05
C VAL A 355 -12.16 -22.24 -27.86
N LEU A 356 -10.85 -21.96 -27.95
CA LEU A 356 -9.94 -22.78 -28.77
C LEU A 356 -9.22 -23.89 -27.98
N GLY A 357 -9.42 -23.99 -26.66
CA GLY A 357 -8.68 -24.95 -25.80
C GLY A 357 -7.16 -24.74 -25.76
N MET A 358 -6.64 -23.72 -26.46
CA MET A 358 -5.21 -23.45 -26.58
C MET A 358 -4.69 -22.83 -25.29
N THR A 359 -4.05 -23.65 -24.45
CA THR A 359 -3.40 -23.14 -23.25
C THR A 359 -2.03 -22.57 -23.60
N ALA A 360 -1.72 -21.37 -23.11
CA ALA A 360 -0.43 -20.68 -23.31
C ALA A 360 0.79 -21.40 -22.67
N TYR A 361 0.63 -22.65 -22.23
CA TYR A 361 1.70 -23.49 -21.71
C TYR A 361 1.99 -24.70 -22.61
N ALA A 362 1.06 -25.07 -23.50
CA ALA A 362 1.29 -26.07 -24.54
C ALA A 362 1.96 -25.46 -25.79
N ASN A 363 1.85 -24.14 -25.97
CA ASN A 363 2.45 -23.42 -27.09
C ASN A 363 3.22 -22.18 -26.58
N VAL A 364 4.55 -22.31 -26.55
CA VAL A 364 5.49 -21.24 -26.14
C VAL A 364 5.39 -20.02 -27.06
N GLU A 365 5.08 -20.21 -28.35
CA GLU A 365 4.91 -19.13 -29.33
C GLU A 365 3.66 -18.30 -29.02
N LEU A 366 2.54 -18.95 -28.66
CA LEU A 366 1.32 -18.25 -28.22
C LEU A 366 1.59 -17.44 -26.94
N ARG A 367 2.40 -17.99 -26.03
CA ARG A 367 2.82 -17.28 -24.81
C ARG A 367 3.72 -16.09 -25.12
N ALA A 368 4.67 -16.25 -26.03
CA ALA A 368 5.55 -15.18 -26.49
C ALA A 368 4.76 -14.09 -27.22
N ALA A 369 3.79 -14.47 -28.07
CA ALA A 369 2.90 -13.56 -28.76
C ALA A 369 1.98 -12.80 -27.79
N GLN A 370 1.40 -13.48 -26.79
CA GLN A 370 0.62 -12.82 -25.74
C GLN A 370 1.49 -11.88 -24.91
N PHE A 371 2.70 -12.30 -24.53
CA PHE A 371 3.65 -11.46 -23.81
C PHE A 371 4.03 -10.23 -24.63
N ALA A 372 4.37 -10.39 -25.91
CA ALA A 372 4.69 -9.29 -26.83
C ALA A 372 3.50 -8.34 -27.04
N LEU A 373 2.29 -8.87 -27.24
CA LEU A 373 1.06 -8.07 -27.33
C LEU A 373 0.82 -7.29 -26.04
N THR A 374 0.97 -7.93 -24.88
CA THR A 374 0.78 -7.28 -23.58
C THR A 374 1.87 -6.23 -23.34
N PHE A 375 3.11 -6.51 -23.72
CA PHE A 375 4.22 -5.58 -23.64
C PHE A 375 4.00 -4.35 -24.54
N ILE A 376 3.67 -4.55 -25.81
CA ILE A 376 3.35 -3.47 -26.76
C ILE A 376 2.14 -2.66 -26.28
N ARG A 377 1.06 -3.33 -25.84
CA ARG A 377 -0.13 -2.67 -25.29
C ARG A 377 0.19 -1.88 -24.02
N SER A 378 1.01 -2.45 -23.14
CA SER A 378 1.45 -1.76 -21.92
C SER A 378 2.27 -0.53 -22.29
N ARG A 379 3.19 -0.60 -23.26
CA ARG A 379 3.96 0.56 -23.76
C ARG A 379 3.08 1.61 -24.43
N ARG A 380 2.04 1.21 -25.17
CA ARG A 380 1.08 2.10 -25.83
C ARG A 380 -0.05 2.60 -24.92
N GLY A 381 0.09 2.45 -23.61
CA GLY A 381 -0.85 3.00 -22.63
C GLY A 381 -2.24 2.38 -22.71
N ALA A 382 -2.38 1.13 -23.19
CA ALA A 382 -3.67 0.45 -23.18
C ALA A 382 -4.20 0.41 -21.73
N PRO A 383 -5.29 1.14 -21.44
CA PRO A 383 -5.89 1.10 -20.12
C PRO A 383 -6.51 -0.29 -19.99
N VAL A 384 -6.22 -0.95 -18.88
CA VAL A 384 -6.96 -2.03 -18.19
C VAL A 384 -5.91 -2.96 -17.58
N GLN A 385 -5.10 -2.43 -16.66
CA GLN A 385 -4.73 -3.26 -15.52
C GLN A 385 -5.86 -3.04 -14.52
N ARG A 386 -6.73 -4.06 -14.37
CA ARG A 386 -7.82 -4.06 -13.38
C ARG A 386 -7.33 -3.58 -12.00
N ARG A 387 -6.10 -3.94 -11.67
CA ARG A 387 -5.37 -3.49 -10.48
C ARG A 387 -5.31 -1.96 -10.37
N ASP A 388 -4.80 -1.30 -11.40
CA ASP A 388 -4.57 0.15 -11.40
C ASP A 388 -5.91 0.91 -11.38
N ARG A 389 -6.95 0.36 -12.03
CA ARG A 389 -8.33 0.87 -11.90
C ARG A 389 -8.84 0.78 -10.46
N LEU A 390 -8.68 -0.38 -9.84
CA LEU A 390 -9.12 -0.60 -8.47
C LEU A 390 -8.40 0.34 -7.49
N ARG A 391 -7.08 0.52 -7.67
CA ARG A 391 -6.28 1.52 -6.95
C ARG A 391 -6.85 2.92 -7.11
N ALA A 392 -7.05 3.34 -8.35
CA ALA A 392 -7.59 4.65 -8.70
C ALA A 392 -8.97 4.91 -8.09
N THR A 393 -9.89 3.94 -8.19
CA THR A 393 -11.23 4.02 -7.59
C THR A 393 -11.15 4.20 -6.07
N VAL A 394 -10.30 3.41 -5.41
CA VAL A 394 -10.12 3.49 -3.95
C VAL A 394 -9.57 4.85 -3.53
N ALA A 395 -8.50 5.32 -4.19
CA ALA A 395 -7.85 6.57 -3.86
C ALA A 395 -8.82 7.76 -4.02
N VAL A 396 -9.51 7.83 -5.17
CA VAL A 396 -10.46 8.92 -5.45
C VAL A 396 -11.65 8.91 -4.50
N ARG A 397 -12.13 7.74 -4.10
CA ARG A 397 -13.21 7.65 -3.10
C ARG A 397 -12.77 8.18 -1.74
N GLN A 398 -11.58 7.80 -1.27
CA GLN A 398 -11.06 8.29 0.02
C GLN A 398 -10.89 9.82 -0.01
N THR A 399 -10.35 10.37 -1.11
CA THR A 399 -10.23 11.82 -1.29
C THR A 399 -11.61 12.49 -1.36
N ALA A 400 -12.56 11.97 -2.13
CA ALA A 400 -13.91 12.57 -2.24
C ALA A 400 -14.67 12.60 -0.91
N GLN A 401 -14.33 11.70 0.03
CA GLN A 401 -14.88 11.70 1.39
C GLN A 401 -14.14 12.66 2.32
N ALA A 402 -12.83 12.83 2.15
CA ALA A 402 -12.00 13.65 3.02
C ALA A 402 -12.03 15.15 2.70
N VAL A 403 -12.29 15.52 1.43
CA VAL A 403 -12.15 16.91 0.99
C VAL A 403 -13.52 17.62 0.93
N ASP A 404 -13.56 18.84 1.48
CA ASP A 404 -14.76 19.68 1.58
C ASP A 404 -15.28 20.35 0.27
N PRO A 405 -14.50 20.61 -0.80
CA PRO A 405 -14.96 21.35 -1.97
C PRO A 405 -15.91 20.56 -2.87
N VAL A 406 -16.25 19.32 -2.49
CA VAL A 406 -17.24 18.50 -3.21
C VAL A 406 -18.59 18.69 -2.53
N ALA A 407 -19.55 19.29 -3.24
CA ALA A 407 -20.90 19.47 -2.75
C ALA A 407 -21.52 18.15 -2.23
N PRO A 408 -22.29 18.16 -1.13
CA PRO A 408 -22.83 16.93 -0.52
C PRO A 408 -23.60 16.02 -1.48
N ALA A 409 -24.43 16.61 -2.36
CA ALA A 409 -25.20 15.86 -3.35
C ALA A 409 -24.30 15.17 -4.40
N LEU A 410 -23.21 15.82 -4.80
CA LEU A 410 -22.22 15.21 -5.70
C LEU A 410 -21.47 14.08 -4.98
N ARG A 411 -21.13 14.26 -3.71
CA ARG A 411 -20.48 13.25 -2.87
C ARG A 411 -21.33 11.98 -2.77
N GLU A 412 -22.64 12.12 -2.63
CA GLU A 412 -23.58 10.99 -2.63
C GLU A 412 -23.58 10.25 -3.99
N GLN A 413 -23.64 10.96 -5.12
CA GLN A 413 -23.56 10.34 -6.45
C GLN A 413 -22.23 9.63 -6.69
N LEU A 414 -21.12 10.22 -6.22
CA LEU A 414 -19.81 9.59 -6.27
C LEU A 414 -19.78 8.32 -5.42
N ALA A 415 -20.35 8.35 -4.22
CA ALA A 415 -20.43 7.20 -3.33
C ALA A 415 -21.31 6.08 -3.92
N GLU A 416 -22.44 6.41 -4.55
CA GLU A 416 -23.31 5.44 -5.23
C GLU A 416 -22.56 4.73 -6.37
N ARG A 417 -21.82 5.51 -7.18
CA ARG A 417 -21.15 5.00 -8.39
C ARG A 417 -19.81 4.32 -8.13
N LEU A 418 -19.05 4.76 -7.12
CA LEU A 418 -17.77 4.15 -6.71
C LEU A 418 -17.95 3.04 -5.66
N GLY A 419 -19.13 2.97 -5.03
CA GLY A 419 -19.49 2.06 -3.94
C GLY A 419 -19.22 2.67 -2.57
N THR A 420 -20.15 2.44 -1.63
CA THR A 420 -20.04 2.89 -0.24
C THR A 420 -19.21 1.92 0.61
N PRO A 421 -18.31 2.41 1.50
CA PRO A 421 -17.71 1.55 2.52
C PRO A 421 -18.84 1.06 3.43
N THR A 422 -19.12 -0.23 3.40
CA THR A 422 -20.34 -0.80 4.02
C THR A 422 -20.09 -2.10 4.77
N SER A 423 -18.83 -2.56 4.86
CA SER A 423 -18.55 -3.58 5.88
C SER A 423 -18.53 -2.90 7.25
N PRO A 424 -19.13 -3.48 8.31
CA PRO A 424 -18.93 -3.01 9.67
C PRO A 424 -17.47 -3.29 10.05
N SER A 425 -16.59 -2.34 9.74
CA SER A 425 -15.19 -2.35 10.15
C SER A 425 -15.08 -2.54 11.67
N THR A 426 -16.02 -1.95 12.41
CA THR A 426 -16.25 -2.14 13.84
C THR A 426 -16.45 -3.62 14.20
N ARG A 427 -17.36 -4.35 13.54
CA ARG A 427 -17.56 -5.80 13.81
C ARG A 427 -16.29 -6.62 13.56
N ARG A 428 -15.53 -6.30 12.50
CA ARG A 428 -14.26 -6.99 12.21
C ARG A 428 -13.19 -6.67 13.24
N TYR A 429 -13.16 -5.43 13.70
CA TYR A 429 -12.28 -5.00 14.76
C TYR A 429 -12.62 -5.73 16.06
N GLU A 430 -13.89 -5.75 16.46
CA GLU A 430 -14.38 -6.51 17.62
C GLU A 430 -14.05 -8.00 17.49
N SER A 431 -14.22 -8.59 16.30
CA SER A 431 -13.86 -9.99 16.06
C SER A 431 -12.35 -10.23 16.19
N LEU A 432 -11.53 -9.27 15.74
CA LEU A 432 -10.08 -9.30 15.90
C LEU A 432 -9.69 -9.17 17.38
N LEU A 433 -10.35 -8.29 18.15
CA LEU A 433 -10.13 -8.13 19.58
C LEU A 433 -10.57 -9.36 20.38
N ALA A 434 -11.73 -9.93 20.06
CA ALA A 434 -12.22 -11.17 20.67
C ALA A 434 -11.26 -12.34 20.40
N TRP A 435 -10.77 -12.45 19.17
CA TRP A 435 -9.75 -13.45 18.84
C TRP A 435 -8.39 -13.13 19.47
N ALA A 436 -8.04 -11.84 19.65
CA ALA A 436 -6.80 -11.42 20.30
C ALA A 436 -6.74 -11.85 21.77
N GLY A 437 -7.84 -11.66 22.51
CA GLY A 437 -7.96 -12.02 23.93
C GLY A 437 -8.24 -13.50 24.20
N ALA A 438 -8.53 -14.31 23.18
CA ALA A 438 -8.76 -15.74 23.35
C ALA A 438 -7.46 -16.49 23.74
N PRO A 439 -7.50 -17.54 24.58
CA PRO A 439 -6.32 -18.34 24.93
C PRO A 439 -5.59 -18.94 23.72
N ASP A 440 -6.34 -19.38 22.71
CA ASP A 440 -5.82 -19.88 21.42
C ASP A 440 -5.67 -18.79 20.35
N GLY A 441 -5.69 -17.53 20.79
CA GLY A 441 -5.74 -16.32 20.00
C GLY A 441 -4.39 -15.82 19.46
N LEU A 442 -4.16 -14.51 19.61
CA LEU A 442 -2.93 -13.85 19.16
C LEU A 442 -1.69 -14.33 19.90
N ALA A 443 -1.77 -14.50 21.23
CA ALA A 443 -0.65 -14.96 22.06
C ALA A 443 -0.13 -16.33 21.57
N ARG A 444 -1.04 -17.30 21.42
CA ARG A 444 -0.71 -18.63 20.90
C ARG A 444 -0.18 -18.60 19.48
N ARG A 445 -0.64 -17.65 18.66
CA ARG A 445 -0.12 -17.47 17.30
C ARG A 445 1.31 -16.92 17.31
N ILE A 446 1.59 -15.91 18.13
CA ILE A 446 2.93 -15.33 18.29
C ILE A 446 3.90 -16.37 18.84
N GLU A 447 3.52 -17.17 19.83
CA GLU A 447 4.33 -18.28 20.31
C GLU A 447 4.72 -19.24 19.17
N LYS A 448 3.75 -19.61 18.31
CA LYS A 448 4.00 -20.44 17.12
C LYS A 448 4.89 -19.75 16.08
N ASP A 449 4.94 -18.42 16.05
CA ASP A 449 5.83 -17.64 15.18
C ASP A 449 7.24 -17.57 15.78
N ARG A 450 7.38 -17.27 17.08
CA ARG A 450 8.65 -17.30 17.83
C ARG A 450 9.34 -18.66 17.75
N GLY A 451 8.60 -19.75 17.93
CA GLY A 451 9.13 -21.11 17.78
C GLY A 451 9.60 -21.44 16.35
N ARG A 452 9.06 -20.75 15.33
CA ARG A 452 9.54 -20.86 13.94
C ARG A 452 10.78 -20.01 13.69
N GLU A 453 10.90 -18.86 14.33
CA GLU A 453 12.11 -18.04 14.30
C GLU A 453 13.27 -18.79 14.94
N LEU A 454 13.05 -19.31 16.16
CA LEU A 454 14.01 -20.14 16.86
C LEU A 454 14.46 -21.37 16.07
N ALA A 455 13.52 -22.07 15.43
CA ALA A 455 13.87 -23.18 14.56
C ALA A 455 14.81 -22.80 13.41
N ARG A 456 14.69 -21.59 12.86
CA ARG A 456 15.58 -21.09 11.81
C ARG A 456 16.97 -20.76 12.37
N LEU A 457 17.01 -20.15 13.55
CA LEU A 457 18.24 -19.77 14.23
C LEU A 457 19.05 -20.98 14.68
N LEU A 458 18.40 -21.96 15.32
CA LEU A 458 19.06 -23.15 15.85
C LEU A 458 19.39 -24.18 14.76
N HIS A 459 18.63 -24.20 13.67
CA HIS A 459 18.79 -25.21 12.62
C HIS A 459 18.83 -24.61 11.21
N PRO A 460 19.79 -23.73 10.88
CA PRO A 460 19.83 -23.02 9.59
C PRO A 460 19.88 -23.97 8.38
N GLY A 461 20.62 -25.08 8.49
CA GLY A 461 20.69 -26.10 7.43
C GLY A 461 19.37 -26.87 7.24
N ARG A 462 18.66 -27.18 8.33
CA ARG A 462 17.36 -27.87 8.26
C ARG A 462 16.22 -26.92 7.93
N ALA A 463 16.35 -25.63 8.20
CA ALA A 463 15.33 -24.63 7.93
C ALA A 463 14.93 -24.56 6.45
N ARG A 464 15.90 -24.71 5.54
CA ARG A 464 15.64 -24.76 4.09
C ARG A 464 14.83 -26.01 3.71
N TRP A 465 15.16 -27.15 4.28
CA TRP A 465 14.44 -28.42 4.07
C TRP A 465 13.04 -28.42 4.69
N THR A 466 12.89 -27.93 5.92
CA THR A 466 11.58 -27.83 6.58
C THR A 466 10.69 -26.84 5.85
N GLN A 467 11.24 -25.76 5.29
CA GLN A 467 10.50 -24.86 4.42
C GLN A 467 10.05 -25.58 3.14
N ALA A 468 10.92 -26.36 2.48
CA ALA A 468 10.52 -27.17 1.32
C ALA A 468 9.41 -28.17 1.67
N LEU A 469 9.51 -28.87 2.81
CA LEU A 469 8.49 -29.80 3.30
C LEU A 469 7.16 -29.10 3.64
N THR A 470 7.22 -27.93 4.29
CA THR A 470 6.03 -27.11 4.53
C THR A 470 5.35 -26.75 3.22
N VAL A 471 6.08 -26.43 2.15
CA VAL A 471 5.45 -26.12 0.87
C VAL A 471 4.94 -27.40 0.19
N ALA A 472 5.70 -28.49 0.18
CA ALA A 472 5.32 -29.78 -0.40
C ALA A 472 4.03 -30.34 0.22
N THR A 473 3.86 -30.17 1.53
CA THR A 473 2.68 -30.60 2.27
C THR A 473 1.57 -29.55 2.32
N VAL A 474 1.64 -28.50 1.48
CA VAL A 474 0.65 -27.41 1.41
C VAL A 474 0.45 -26.70 2.77
N GLY A 475 1.44 -26.79 3.66
CA GLY A 475 1.46 -26.15 4.97
C GLY A 475 0.98 -27.01 6.12
N LEU A 476 0.75 -28.31 5.90
CA LEU A 476 0.44 -29.29 6.95
C LEU A 476 1.65 -29.53 7.86
N TYR A 477 2.84 -29.72 7.27
CA TYR A 477 4.07 -29.83 8.04
C TYR A 477 4.59 -28.45 8.45
N ARG A 478 4.81 -28.22 9.75
CA ARG A 478 5.41 -26.99 10.28
C ARG A 478 6.33 -27.34 11.44
N TYR A 479 7.63 -27.34 11.18
CA TYR A 479 8.63 -27.50 12.23
C TYR A 479 8.68 -26.26 13.14
N ARG A 480 8.77 -26.48 14.45
CA ARG A 480 8.80 -25.43 15.49
C ARG A 480 9.63 -25.93 16.66
N GLU A 481 10.36 -25.03 17.28
CA GLU A 481 11.02 -25.27 18.56
C GLU A 481 10.10 -24.93 19.72
N PRO A 482 10.08 -25.73 20.81
CA PRO A 482 9.44 -25.32 22.05
C PRO A 482 10.14 -24.09 22.62
N LEU A 483 9.34 -23.21 23.23
CA LEU A 483 9.84 -22.02 23.90
C LEU A 483 10.29 -22.38 25.31
N SER A 484 11.51 -22.00 25.67
CA SER A 484 12.01 -21.96 27.04
C SER A 484 12.52 -20.55 27.34
N PRO A 485 12.64 -20.13 28.61
CA PRO A 485 13.16 -18.81 28.96
C PRO A 485 14.53 -18.53 28.34
N GLU A 486 15.43 -19.53 28.35
CA GLU A 486 16.76 -19.44 27.72
C GLU A 486 16.67 -19.23 26.20
N ARG A 487 15.76 -19.93 25.53
CA ARG A 487 15.55 -19.77 24.08
C ARG A 487 14.90 -18.43 23.76
N LEU A 488 14.04 -17.90 24.63
CA LEU A 488 13.48 -16.56 24.46
C LEU A 488 14.56 -15.48 24.62
N ALA A 489 15.45 -15.60 25.60
CA ALA A 489 16.61 -14.72 25.74
C ALA A 489 17.54 -14.78 24.52
N LEU A 490 17.72 -15.98 23.95
CA LEU A 490 18.48 -16.14 22.71
C LEU A 490 17.80 -15.44 21.52
N LEU A 491 16.48 -15.58 21.40
CA LEU A 491 15.70 -14.92 20.35
C LEU A 491 15.72 -13.40 20.51
N ASP A 492 15.60 -12.89 21.74
CA ASP A 492 15.72 -11.48 22.09
C ASP A 492 17.06 -10.91 21.59
N ARG A 493 18.17 -11.51 22.05
CA ARG A 493 19.52 -11.14 21.61
C ARG A 493 19.64 -11.11 20.09
N GLU A 494 19.19 -12.15 19.39
CA GLU A 494 19.33 -12.20 17.94
C GLU A 494 18.52 -11.10 17.23
N ARG A 495 17.34 -10.73 17.77
CA ARG A 495 16.58 -9.59 17.23
C ARG A 495 17.29 -8.27 17.45
N ARG A 496 17.86 -8.04 18.63
CA ARG A 496 18.66 -6.83 18.90
C ARG A 496 19.86 -6.72 17.96
N LEU A 497 20.57 -7.83 17.74
CA LEU A 497 21.69 -7.88 16.80
C LEU A 497 21.22 -7.58 15.37
N SER A 498 20.09 -8.13 14.93
CA SER A 498 19.51 -7.79 13.62
C SER A 498 19.19 -6.29 13.50
N THR A 499 18.57 -5.70 14.53
CA THR A 499 18.27 -4.27 14.58
C THR A 499 19.55 -3.43 14.51
N ALA A 500 20.59 -3.83 15.26
CA ALA A 500 21.90 -3.18 15.21
C ALA A 500 22.53 -3.25 13.81
N VAL A 501 22.45 -4.38 13.12
CA VAL A 501 22.90 -4.50 11.72
C VAL A 501 22.13 -3.54 10.81
N ASP A 502 20.80 -3.47 10.95
CA ASP A 502 19.96 -2.60 10.12
C ASP A 502 20.30 -1.10 10.33
N VAL A 503 20.62 -0.70 11.57
CA VAL A 503 21.14 0.65 11.86
C VAL A 503 22.47 0.91 11.15
N LEU A 504 23.40 -0.04 11.19
CA LEU A 504 24.70 0.12 10.51
C LEU A 504 24.55 0.17 8.98
N GLU A 505 23.71 -0.67 8.38
CA GLU A 505 23.44 -0.64 6.94
C GLU A 505 22.81 0.69 6.52
N THR A 506 21.85 1.20 7.28
CA THR A 506 21.23 2.51 7.04
C THR A 506 22.27 3.64 7.11
N ALA A 507 23.22 3.57 8.04
CA ALA A 507 24.35 4.50 8.12
C ALA A 507 25.32 4.39 6.92
N VAL A 508 25.51 3.19 6.37
CA VAL A 508 26.30 2.99 5.13
C VAL A 508 25.60 3.62 3.92
N GLU A 509 24.30 3.40 3.78
CA GLU A 509 23.52 3.83 2.61
C GLU A 509 23.27 5.34 2.54
N SER A 510 23.20 6.01 3.69
CA SER A 510 22.92 7.46 3.79
C SER A 510 24.10 8.37 3.41
N SER A 511 25.25 7.84 3.00
CA SER A 511 26.51 8.61 2.89
C SER A 511 27.11 8.66 1.47
N PRO A 512 27.59 9.85 1.06
CA PRO A 512 29.04 10.06 0.89
C PRO A 512 29.65 10.94 1.99
N ARG A 513 28.80 11.64 2.76
CA ARG A 513 29.13 12.30 4.03
C ARG A 513 28.02 11.90 4.99
N ILE A 514 28.36 11.23 6.08
CA ILE A 514 27.45 11.05 7.20
C ILE A 514 27.18 12.46 7.73
N ASP A 515 26.12 13.09 7.22
CA ASP A 515 25.67 14.38 7.71
C ASP A 515 25.27 14.21 9.17
N VAL A 516 25.36 15.32 9.91
CA VAL A 516 25.11 15.48 11.35
C VAL A 516 23.74 14.94 11.83
N GLY A 517 22.88 14.46 10.91
CA GLY A 517 21.58 13.86 11.18
C GLY A 517 21.57 12.34 11.42
N VAL A 518 22.59 11.57 11.04
CA VAL A 518 22.73 10.20 11.58
C VAL A 518 23.27 10.36 13.00
N GLU A 519 22.46 9.99 13.97
CA GLU A 519 22.83 10.05 15.38
C GLU A 519 24.02 9.09 15.58
N LEU A 520 25.26 9.62 15.55
CA LEU A 520 26.51 8.85 15.65
C LEU A 520 26.49 7.90 16.86
N ASP A 521 25.75 8.28 17.91
CA ASP A 521 25.53 7.49 19.10
C ASP A 521 24.71 6.22 18.82
N SER A 522 23.75 6.24 17.90
CA SER A 522 23.01 5.04 17.46
C SER A 522 23.94 4.06 16.73
N VAL A 523 24.85 4.55 15.88
CA VAL A 523 25.84 3.72 15.17
C VAL A 523 26.85 3.14 16.16
N ARG A 524 27.32 3.92 17.13
CA ARG A 524 28.18 3.44 18.22
C ARG A 524 27.49 2.38 19.07
N LEU A 525 26.23 2.60 19.45
CA LEU A 525 25.45 1.65 20.24
C LEU A 525 25.26 0.34 19.48
N ALA A 526 24.85 0.41 18.21
CA ALA A 526 24.69 -0.76 17.34
C ALA A 526 25.99 -1.55 17.17
N ALA A 527 27.11 -0.86 16.94
CA ALA A 527 28.40 -1.51 16.80
C ALA A 527 28.91 -2.11 18.12
N ARG A 528 28.62 -1.48 19.27
CA ARG A 528 28.87 -2.07 20.60
C ARG A 528 28.06 -3.34 20.82
N GLU A 529 26.78 -3.34 20.50
CA GLU A 529 25.89 -4.50 20.59
C GLU A 529 26.46 -5.68 19.77
N LEU A 530 26.90 -5.42 18.53
CA LEU A 530 27.50 -6.44 17.66
C LEU A 530 28.87 -6.94 18.15
N SER A 531 29.62 -6.12 18.88
CA SER A 531 30.93 -6.49 19.42
C SER A 531 30.86 -7.37 20.66
N GLY A 532 29.77 -7.26 21.44
CA GLY A 532 29.62 -8.00 22.69
C GLY A 532 29.57 -9.50 22.44
N GLU A 533 28.82 -9.90 21.42
CA GLU A 533 28.44 -11.30 21.27
C GLU A 533 28.05 -11.63 19.81
N PRO A 534 28.62 -12.69 19.19
CA PRO A 534 28.34 -12.99 17.79
C PRO A 534 26.89 -13.47 17.60
N SER A 535 26.24 -13.04 16.52
CA SER A 535 24.94 -13.58 16.11
C SER A 535 25.04 -15.07 15.79
N LEU A 536 23.98 -15.82 16.08
CA LEU A 536 23.91 -17.23 15.66
C LEU A 536 23.57 -17.36 14.18
N ASP A 537 22.80 -16.41 13.65
CA ASP A 537 22.49 -16.35 12.25
C ASP A 537 23.75 -16.01 11.44
N SER A 538 24.09 -16.90 10.51
CA SER A 538 25.20 -16.66 9.59
C SER A 538 24.96 -15.47 8.68
N ASP A 539 23.69 -15.18 8.34
CA ASP A 539 23.35 -14.07 7.45
C ASP A 539 23.51 -12.73 8.17
N THR A 540 22.94 -12.58 9.38
CA THR A 540 23.15 -11.41 10.24
C THR A 540 24.63 -11.14 10.50
N ARG A 541 25.43 -12.17 10.82
CA ARG A 541 26.89 -12.00 10.97
C ARG A 541 27.55 -11.48 9.71
N LYS A 542 27.24 -12.07 8.56
CA LYS A 542 27.82 -11.66 7.28
C LYS A 542 27.45 -10.20 6.96
N ARG A 543 26.19 -9.82 7.17
CA ARG A 543 25.71 -8.45 6.99
C ARG A 543 26.40 -7.47 7.94
N ALA A 544 26.54 -7.83 9.22
CA ALA A 544 27.28 -7.04 10.21
C ALA A 544 28.72 -6.77 9.74
N ASP A 545 29.45 -7.82 9.33
CA ASP A 545 30.82 -7.71 8.84
C ASP A 545 30.93 -6.87 7.56
N GLU A 546 29.94 -6.96 6.66
CA GLU A 546 29.88 -6.15 5.44
C GLU A 546 29.60 -4.67 5.76
N ALA A 547 28.63 -4.38 6.62
CA ALA A 547 28.29 -3.03 7.05
C ALA A 547 29.45 -2.35 7.80
N LEU A 548 30.08 -3.06 8.76
CA LEU A 548 31.24 -2.55 9.49
C LEU A 548 32.43 -2.29 8.56
N ARG A 549 32.70 -3.17 7.58
CA ARG A 549 33.75 -2.96 6.57
C ARG A 549 33.45 -1.75 5.69
N ALA A 550 32.20 -1.58 5.25
CA ALA A 550 31.79 -0.45 4.44
C ALA A 550 31.91 0.87 5.22
N LEU A 551 31.45 0.92 6.48
CA LEU A 551 31.60 2.09 7.35
C LEU A 551 33.07 2.45 7.59
N ALA A 552 33.93 1.47 7.86
CA ALA A 552 35.35 1.71 8.09
C ALA A 552 36.08 2.30 6.86
N ALA A 553 35.55 2.08 5.65
CA ALA A 553 36.08 2.67 4.42
C ALA A 553 35.61 4.12 4.18
N GLN A 554 34.62 4.60 4.94
CA GLN A 554 34.09 5.96 4.81
C GLN A 554 34.93 6.99 5.61
N PRO A 555 34.91 8.28 5.21
CA PRO A 555 35.59 9.34 5.95
C PRO A 555 34.85 9.66 7.26
N LEU A 556 35.14 8.87 8.30
CA LEU A 556 34.60 9.01 9.65
C LEU A 556 35.54 9.81 10.57
N PRO A 557 35.03 10.42 11.66
CA PRO A 557 35.86 10.94 12.74
C PRO A 557 36.89 9.90 13.21
N GLU A 558 38.12 10.33 13.49
CA GLU A 558 39.24 9.42 13.77
C GLU A 558 38.97 8.54 15.00
N GLU A 559 38.31 9.08 16.02
CA GLU A 559 37.88 8.34 17.21
C GLU A 559 36.98 7.15 16.83
N MET A 560 35.94 7.40 16.02
CA MET A 560 35.01 6.35 15.59
C MET A 560 35.69 5.32 14.67
N ARG A 561 36.65 5.74 13.82
CA ARG A 561 37.46 4.78 13.05
C ARG A 561 38.29 3.88 13.96
N ARG A 562 38.88 4.42 15.03
CA ARG A 562 39.62 3.63 16.02
C ARG A 562 38.71 2.66 16.76
N GLU A 563 37.52 3.10 17.18
CA GLU A 563 36.50 2.25 17.82
C GLU A 563 36.06 1.10 16.90
N LEU A 564 35.66 1.40 15.66
CA LEU A 564 35.23 0.40 14.67
C LEU A 564 36.36 -0.58 14.32
N ALA A 565 37.60 -0.09 14.18
CA ALA A 565 38.76 -0.95 13.93
C ALA A 565 39.06 -1.86 15.13
N ALA A 566 38.95 -1.35 16.36
CA ALA A 566 39.12 -2.14 17.57
C ALA A 566 38.09 -3.28 17.64
N TRP A 567 36.82 -2.99 17.33
CA TRP A 567 35.76 -4.01 17.32
C TRP A 567 35.96 -5.05 16.23
N ARG A 568 36.34 -4.64 15.01
CA ARG A 568 36.62 -5.57 13.91
C ARG A 568 37.74 -6.55 14.28
N ASN A 569 38.79 -6.05 14.94
CA ASN A 569 39.94 -6.86 15.34
C ASN A 569 39.67 -7.74 16.57
N GLN A 570 38.59 -7.48 17.32
CA GLN A 570 38.13 -8.35 18.42
C GLN A 570 37.27 -9.53 17.93
N GLY A 571 36.93 -9.58 16.63
CA GLY A 571 36.20 -10.67 16.00
C GLY A 571 37.02 -11.97 15.83
N PRO A 572 36.44 -12.97 15.15
CA PRO A 572 36.07 -14.34 15.58
C PRO A 572 37.09 -15.23 16.34
N GLU A 573 38.32 -14.79 16.62
CA GLU A 573 39.34 -15.63 17.27
C GLU A 573 38.94 -16.05 18.71
N ARG A 574 38.15 -15.25 19.41
CA ARG A 574 37.58 -15.65 20.72
C ARG A 574 36.54 -16.77 20.63
N VAL A 575 35.86 -16.95 19.49
CA VAL A 575 34.80 -17.97 19.32
C VAL A 575 35.41 -19.37 19.12
N ALA A 576 36.58 -19.45 18.49
CA ALA A 576 37.31 -20.72 18.35
C ALA A 576 37.85 -21.23 19.69
N ALA A 577 38.24 -20.32 20.59
CA ALA A 577 38.77 -20.67 21.90
C ALA A 577 37.68 -21.02 22.95
N GLY A 578 36.42 -20.62 22.73
CA GLY A 578 35.32 -20.79 23.70
C GLY A 578 34.37 -21.97 23.45
N ARG A 579 34.51 -22.73 22.36
CA ARG A 579 33.71 -23.95 22.14
C ARG A 579 34.25 -25.10 23.00
N ALA A 580 33.86 -25.12 24.27
CA ALA A 580 33.78 -26.38 24.99
C ALA A 580 32.77 -27.29 24.24
N PRO A 581 33.08 -28.58 24.01
CA PRO A 581 32.13 -29.49 23.39
C PRO A 581 30.90 -29.56 24.28
N LEU A 582 29.74 -29.18 23.75
CA LEU A 582 28.46 -29.54 24.35
C LEU A 582 28.42 -31.06 24.36
N GLU A 583 28.61 -31.66 25.54
CA GLU A 583 28.51 -33.10 25.73
C GLU A 583 27.18 -33.58 25.16
N GLY A 584 27.28 -34.49 24.20
CA GLY A 584 26.13 -35.10 23.55
C GLY A 584 25.33 -35.91 24.57
N GLY A 585 24.18 -35.39 24.96
CA GLY A 585 23.10 -36.19 25.51
C GLY A 585 22.68 -37.23 24.47
N GLY A 586 22.98 -38.49 24.74
CA GLY A 586 22.51 -39.63 23.97
C GLY A 586 20.98 -39.66 23.90
N LEU A 587 20.47 -40.00 22.72
CA LEU A 587 19.08 -40.38 22.54
C LEU A 587 18.94 -41.85 22.96
N ASP A 588 18.12 -42.10 23.97
CA ASP A 588 17.27 -43.30 24.10
C ASP A 588 15.81 -42.88 23.84
#